data_AF-A0A222W1E6-F1
#
_entry.id   AF-A0A222W1E6-F1
#
_cell.length_a   1.000
_cell.length_b   1.000
_cell.length_c   1.000
_cell.angle_alpha   90.00
_cell.angle_beta   90.00
_cell.angle_gamma   90.00
#
_symmetry.space_group_name_H-M   'P 1'
#
loop_
_entity.id
_entity.type
_entity.pdbx_description
1 polymer ?
#
loop_
_entity_poly.entity_id
_entity_poly.type
_entity_poly.pdbx_seq_one_letter_code
_entity_poly.pdbx_strand_id
1 'polypeptide(L)'
;MTDHDTDHDTEADSGTSFQTYFPDLSTWVTDWLLLVWQHRQTPSQVWCPQWWQHTEVISRFEGMWRSWELARLDNAAGMAAWWRDVADHHMPVITDTDGPFHHCRTGHNKDSATKLLLTGEPPPPGWFAPEPTSASSDTWT
;
A
#
# COMPACT_ATOMS: atom_id res chain seq x y z
N MET A 1 -20.03 -22.25 -47.76
CA MET A 1 -18.92 -21.29 -47.75
C MET A 1 -18.57 -21.13 -46.30
N THR A 2 -17.59 -21.92 -45.88
CA THR A 2 -17.19 -22.11 -44.48
C THR A 2 -15.89 -21.36 -44.35
N ASP A 3 -15.95 -20.21 -43.69
CA ASP A 3 -14.84 -19.32 -43.36
C ASP A 3 -15.22 -18.73 -41.99
N HIS A 4 -14.39 -18.61 -40.97
CA HIS A 4 -12.98 -18.84 -40.76
C HIS A 4 -12.80 -18.82 -39.23
N ASP A 5 -12.01 -19.74 -38.70
CA ASP A 5 -11.56 -19.79 -37.31
C ASP A 5 -11.04 -18.43 -36.82
N THR A 6 -11.39 -18.07 -35.59
CA THR A 6 -10.47 -17.34 -34.72
C THR A 6 -10.81 -17.75 -33.29
N ASP A 7 -10.35 -18.93 -32.89
CA ASP A 7 -10.11 -19.21 -31.48
C ASP A 7 -9.02 -18.25 -31.02
N HIS A 8 -9.43 -17.23 -30.28
CA HIS A 8 -8.52 -16.35 -29.56
C HIS A 8 -8.19 -17.06 -28.25
N ASP A 9 -7.24 -17.99 -28.32
CA ASP A 9 -6.64 -18.59 -27.13
C ASP A 9 -5.95 -17.49 -26.33
N THR A 10 -6.69 -16.94 -25.37
CA THR A 10 -6.15 -16.05 -24.34
C THR A 10 -5.49 -16.96 -23.31
N GLU A 11 -4.21 -17.27 -23.52
CA GLU A 11 -3.38 -17.81 -22.45
C GLU A 11 -3.33 -16.76 -21.33
N ALA A 12 -4.14 -17.00 -20.30
CA ALA A 12 -4.12 -16.23 -19.07
C ALA A 12 -2.73 -16.36 -18.45
N ASP A 13 -2.00 -15.25 -18.43
CA ASP A 13 -0.77 -15.05 -17.67
C ASP A 13 -0.97 -15.58 -16.25
N SER A 14 -0.44 -16.77 -16.00
CA SER A 14 -0.47 -17.44 -14.71
C SER A 14 0.64 -16.85 -13.83
N GLY A 15 0.63 -15.53 -13.69
CA GLY A 15 1.41 -14.82 -12.69
C GLY A 15 1.03 -15.39 -11.34
N THR A 16 2.03 -15.91 -10.60
CA THR A 16 1.82 -16.50 -9.27
C THR A 16 1.13 -15.49 -8.38
N SER A 17 -0.19 -15.64 -8.18
CA SER A 17 -0.94 -14.79 -7.29
C SER A 17 -0.44 -15.06 -5.87
N PHE A 18 0.05 -14.01 -5.22
CA PHE A 18 0.51 -14.12 -3.84
C PHE A 18 -0.70 -14.49 -2.98
N GLN A 19 -0.71 -15.71 -2.42
CA GLN A 19 -1.83 -16.19 -1.63
C GLN A 19 -1.86 -15.47 -0.28
N THR A 20 -2.73 -14.48 -0.16
CA THR A 20 -2.98 -13.75 1.08
C THR A 20 -3.88 -14.55 2.02
N TYR A 21 -3.70 -14.39 3.33
CA TYR A 21 -4.57 -14.98 4.36
C TYR A 21 -5.83 -14.15 4.54
N PHE A 22 -5.69 -12.82 4.54
CA PHE A 22 -6.84 -11.93 4.40
C PHE A 22 -7.08 -11.64 2.92
N PRO A 23 -8.34 -11.61 2.44
CA PRO A 23 -8.63 -11.44 1.02
C PRO A 23 -8.30 -10.04 0.48
N ASP A 24 -8.35 -9.03 1.35
CA ASP A 24 -8.08 -7.65 1.00
C ASP A 24 -7.63 -6.83 2.23
N LEU A 25 -7.16 -5.61 1.94
CA LEU A 25 -6.75 -4.63 2.94
C LEU A 25 -7.85 -4.34 3.96
N SER A 26 -9.09 -4.16 3.50
CA SER A 26 -10.19 -3.75 4.38
C SER A 26 -10.43 -4.80 5.45
N THR A 27 -10.48 -6.06 5.05
CA THR A 27 -10.69 -7.21 5.93
C THR A 27 -9.51 -7.35 6.91
N TRP A 28 -8.27 -7.21 6.45
CA TRP A 28 -7.11 -7.21 7.36
C TRP A 28 -7.18 -6.08 8.39
N VAL A 29 -7.56 -4.86 7.98
CA VAL A 29 -7.70 -3.73 8.90
C VAL A 29 -8.81 -4.00 9.92
N THR A 30 -10.02 -4.34 9.48
CA THR A 30 -11.19 -4.45 10.35
C THR A 30 -11.16 -5.68 11.25
N ASP A 31 -10.71 -6.81 10.72
CA ASP A 31 -10.86 -8.11 11.39
C ASP A 31 -9.58 -8.54 12.12
N TRP A 32 -8.47 -7.84 11.89
CA TRP A 32 -7.22 -8.12 12.58
C TRP A 32 -6.59 -6.86 13.18
N LEU A 33 -6.13 -5.90 12.37
CA LEU A 33 -5.32 -4.78 12.86
C LEU A 33 -6.01 -4.00 13.98
N LEU A 34 -7.28 -3.62 13.79
CA LEU A 34 -8.02 -2.84 14.79
C LEU A 34 -8.30 -3.61 16.08
N LEU A 35 -8.36 -4.94 16.02
CA LEU A 35 -8.56 -5.80 17.19
C LEU A 35 -7.26 -6.02 17.97
N VAL A 36 -6.12 -6.13 17.27
CA VAL A 36 -4.81 -6.35 17.90
C VAL A 36 -4.14 -5.06 18.34
N TRP A 37 -4.43 -3.94 17.68
CA TRP A 37 -3.91 -2.62 18.07
C TRP A 37 -4.71 -2.05 19.25
N GLN A 38 -4.46 -2.60 20.44
CA GLN A 38 -5.13 -2.23 21.69
C GLN A 38 -4.41 -1.12 22.46
N HIS A 39 -3.47 -0.40 21.83
CA HIS A 39 -2.81 0.71 22.47
C HIS A 39 -3.85 1.71 22.97
N ARG A 40 -3.77 2.05 24.27
CA ARG A 40 -4.68 3.03 24.86
C ARG A 40 -4.51 4.33 24.09
N GLN A 41 -5.55 4.73 23.36
CA GLN A 41 -5.59 6.01 22.68
C GLN A 41 -5.28 7.09 23.72
N THR A 42 -4.14 7.73 23.56
CA THR A 42 -3.83 8.91 24.37
C THR A 42 -4.74 10.06 23.92
N PRO A 43 -5.03 11.07 24.76
CA PRO A 43 -5.81 12.23 24.33
C PRO A 43 -5.22 12.98 23.13
N SER A 44 -3.91 12.79 22.88
CA SER A 44 -3.18 13.32 21.74
C SER A 44 -3.33 12.49 20.47
N GLN A 45 -3.81 11.25 20.52
CA GLN A 45 -3.99 10.45 19.31
C GLN A 45 -5.30 10.80 18.62
N VAL A 46 -5.25 10.87 17.28
CA VAL A 46 -6.42 11.11 16.44
C VAL A 46 -6.71 9.87 15.61
N TRP A 47 -7.95 9.41 15.64
CA TRP A 47 -8.42 8.29 14.84
C TRP A 47 -9.63 8.70 14.01
N CYS A 48 -9.61 8.38 12.72
CA CYS A 48 -10.80 8.51 11.87
C CYS A 48 -11.41 7.12 11.63
N PRO A 49 -12.67 6.87 12.05
CA PRO A 49 -13.33 5.59 11.77
C PRO A 49 -13.57 5.37 10.26
N GLN A 50 -13.55 6.45 9.47
CA GLN A 50 -13.65 6.42 8.00
C GLN A 50 -12.27 6.48 7.35
N TRP A 51 -11.32 5.69 7.87
CA TRP A 51 -9.90 5.71 7.47
C TRP A 51 -9.70 5.54 5.95
N TRP A 52 -10.59 4.81 5.27
CA TRP A 52 -10.57 4.60 3.81
C TRP A 52 -10.80 5.86 2.99
N GLN A 53 -11.14 7.00 3.60
CA GLN A 53 -11.22 8.30 2.92
C GLN A 53 -9.89 9.08 2.97
N HIS A 54 -8.82 8.48 3.52
CA HIS A 54 -7.51 9.10 3.66
C HIS A 54 -6.47 8.34 2.82
N THR A 55 -6.13 8.85 1.64
CA THR A 55 -5.24 8.16 0.67
C THR A 55 -3.87 7.81 1.25
N GLU A 56 -3.28 8.69 2.04
CA GLU A 56 -2.01 8.40 2.73
C GLU A 56 -2.14 7.20 3.68
N VAL A 57 -3.26 7.11 4.41
CA VAL A 57 -3.52 6.02 5.35
C VAL A 57 -3.74 4.72 4.60
N ILE A 58 -4.48 4.74 3.49
CA ILE A 58 -4.64 3.57 2.62
C ILE A 58 -3.25 3.08 2.16
N SER A 59 -2.40 3.97 1.67
CA SER A 59 -1.05 3.61 1.19
C SER A 59 -0.18 3.01 2.30
N ARG A 60 -0.20 3.59 3.50
CA ARG A 60 0.52 3.05 4.66
C ARG A 60 -0.02 1.70 5.08
N PHE A 61 -1.33 1.56 5.26
CA PHE A 61 -1.96 0.29 5.64
C PHE A 61 -1.73 -0.81 4.60
N GLU A 62 -1.73 -0.48 3.32
CA GLU A 62 -1.43 -1.43 2.25
C GLU A 62 -0.01 -2.01 2.39
N GLY A 63 0.99 -1.17 2.67
CA GLY A 63 2.36 -1.62 2.95
C GLY A 63 2.44 -2.46 4.23
N MET A 64 1.71 -2.06 5.28
CA MET A 64 1.63 -2.82 6.53
C MET A 64 1.01 -4.20 6.32
N TRP A 65 -0.09 -4.31 5.58
CA TRP A 65 -0.77 -5.57 5.29
C TRP A 65 0.10 -6.51 4.45
N ARG A 66 0.70 -6.02 3.36
CA ARG A 66 1.56 -6.85 2.51
C ARG A 66 2.78 -7.39 3.26
N SER A 67 3.41 -6.56 4.10
CA SER A 67 4.52 -7.00 4.95
C SER A 67 4.06 -7.96 6.06
N TRP A 68 2.84 -7.79 6.59
CA TRP A 68 2.24 -8.70 7.55
C TRP A 68 2.01 -10.09 6.93
N GLU A 69 1.49 -10.15 5.69
CA GLU A 69 1.26 -11.41 4.98
C GLU A 69 2.54 -12.21 4.76
N LEU A 70 3.66 -11.52 4.51
CA LEU A 70 4.98 -12.15 4.46
C LEU A 70 5.43 -12.59 5.87
N ALA A 71 5.31 -11.72 6.85
CA ALA A 71 5.77 -11.96 8.22
C ALA A 71 5.10 -13.17 8.89
N ARG A 72 3.81 -13.41 8.62
CA ARG A 72 3.07 -14.56 9.19
C ARG A 72 3.54 -15.92 8.67
N LEU A 73 4.26 -15.97 7.53
CA LEU A 73 4.78 -17.20 6.96
C LEU A 73 6.10 -17.64 7.62
N ASP A 74 6.79 -16.70 8.27
CA ASP A 74 7.98 -16.98 9.06
C ASP A 74 7.58 -17.37 10.50
N ASN A 75 7.79 -18.65 10.83
CA ASN A 75 7.47 -19.24 12.12
C ASN A 75 8.48 -18.96 13.23
N ALA A 76 9.59 -18.28 12.93
CA ALA A 76 10.63 -17.96 13.90
C ALA A 76 10.39 -16.59 14.54
N ALA A 77 10.67 -15.51 13.81
CA ALA A 77 10.64 -14.15 14.36
C ALA A 77 9.93 -13.12 13.47
N GLY A 78 9.33 -13.55 12.34
CA GLY A 78 8.72 -12.66 11.35
C GLY A 78 7.71 -11.70 11.95
N MET A 79 6.76 -12.21 12.75
CA MET A 79 5.76 -11.36 13.41
C MET A 79 6.38 -10.39 14.42
N ALA A 80 7.41 -10.79 15.16
CA ALA A 80 8.09 -9.90 16.10
C ALA A 80 8.84 -8.77 15.37
N ALA A 81 9.48 -9.08 14.24
CA ALA A 81 10.11 -8.08 13.37
C ALA A 81 9.07 -7.14 12.75
N TRP A 82 7.94 -7.67 12.27
CA TRP A 82 6.85 -6.85 11.72
C TRP A 82 6.30 -5.85 12.73
N TRP A 83 6.06 -6.28 13.98
CA TRP A 83 5.63 -5.36 15.04
C TRP A 83 6.63 -4.21 15.22
N ARG A 84 7.90 -4.55 15.44
CA ARG A 84 8.98 -3.57 15.69
C ARG A 84 9.21 -2.61 14.51
N ASP A 85 9.28 -3.14 13.29
CA ASP A 85 9.76 -2.39 12.13
C ASP A 85 8.64 -1.73 11.33
N VAL A 86 7.43 -2.27 11.40
CA VAL A 86 6.31 -1.83 10.57
C VAL A 86 5.20 -1.25 11.42
N ALA A 87 4.59 -2.05 12.30
CA ALA A 87 3.42 -1.61 13.04
C ALA A 87 3.73 -0.46 13.99
N ASP A 88 4.77 -0.63 14.81
CA ASP A 88 5.22 0.35 15.80
C ASP A 88 5.80 1.62 15.15
N HIS A 89 6.20 1.54 13.88
CA HIS A 89 6.59 2.71 13.10
C HIS A 89 5.38 3.47 12.55
N HIS A 90 4.49 2.77 11.84
CA HIS A 90 3.42 3.40 11.07
C HIS A 90 2.24 3.86 11.94
N MET A 91 1.83 3.08 12.94
CA MET A 91 0.64 3.40 13.73
C MET A 91 0.76 4.71 14.52
N PRO A 92 1.90 5.03 15.18
CA PRO A 92 2.09 6.34 15.79
C PRO A 92 2.00 7.48 14.79
N VAL A 93 2.60 7.35 13.59
CA VAL A 93 2.53 8.38 12.54
C VAL A 93 1.09 8.59 12.05
N ILE A 94 0.34 7.52 11.85
CA ILE A 94 -1.05 7.57 11.39
C ILE A 94 -1.94 8.26 12.42
N THR A 95 -1.73 7.94 13.70
CA THR A 95 -2.55 8.43 14.81
C THR A 95 -2.03 9.71 15.46
N ASP A 96 -0.94 10.29 14.95
CA ASP A 96 -0.35 11.51 15.48
C ASP A 96 -1.33 12.69 15.43
N THR A 97 -1.18 13.65 16.35
CA THR A 97 -1.99 14.88 16.36
C THR A 97 -1.89 15.65 15.06
N ASP A 98 -0.70 15.67 14.45
CA ASP A 98 -0.41 16.33 13.15
C ASP A 98 -0.35 15.31 12.00
N GLY A 99 -0.76 14.06 12.26
CA GLY A 99 -0.75 12.99 11.30
C GLY A 99 -1.87 13.09 10.23
N PRO A 100 -2.02 12.05 9.40
CA PRO A 100 -3.01 12.01 8.30
C PRO A 100 -4.47 12.20 8.75
N PHE A 101 -4.75 11.96 10.04
CA PHE A 101 -6.07 12.15 10.64
C PHE A 101 -6.25 13.48 11.38
N HIS A 102 -5.28 14.41 11.38
CA HIS A 102 -5.31 15.61 12.25
C HIS A 102 -6.61 16.42 12.17
N HIS A 103 -7.22 16.53 10.99
CA HIS A 103 -8.49 17.24 10.79
C HIS A 103 -9.75 16.47 11.23
N CYS A 104 -9.61 15.21 11.63
CA CYS A 104 -10.71 14.32 12.04
C CYS A 104 -10.94 14.26 13.57
N ARG A 105 -10.29 15.12 14.37
CA ARG A 105 -10.36 15.11 15.84
C ARG A 105 -11.77 15.20 16.41
N THR A 106 -12.67 15.94 15.75
CA THR A 106 -14.06 16.12 16.18
C THR A 106 -15.06 15.35 15.31
N GLY A 107 -14.58 14.35 14.57
CA GLY A 107 -15.36 13.63 13.56
C GLY A 107 -14.75 13.75 12.17
N HIS A 108 -15.16 12.87 11.26
CA HIS A 108 -14.60 12.82 9.91
C HIS A 108 -14.83 14.14 9.14
N ASN A 109 -13.76 14.67 8.54
CA ASN A 109 -13.79 15.90 7.76
C ASN A 109 -13.29 15.63 6.33
N LYS A 110 -14.19 15.71 5.35
CA LYS A 110 -13.94 15.38 3.93
C LYS A 110 -13.04 16.40 3.21
N ASP A 111 -13.04 17.66 3.66
CA ASP A 111 -12.31 18.74 2.99
C ASP A 111 -10.80 18.71 3.28
N SER A 112 -10.41 17.87 4.23
CA SER A 112 -9.04 17.67 4.71
C SER A 112 -8.12 17.07 3.65
N ALA A 113 -8.63 16.10 2.87
CA ALA A 113 -7.84 15.37 1.88
C ALA A 113 -7.38 16.27 0.72
N THR A 114 -8.18 17.27 0.37
CA THR A 114 -7.91 18.18 -0.76
C THR A 114 -6.86 19.25 -0.42
N LYS A 115 -6.66 19.58 0.86
CA LYS A 115 -5.83 20.72 1.27
C LYS A 115 -4.32 20.44 1.36
N LEU A 116 -3.91 19.17 1.33
CA LEU A 116 -2.53 18.77 1.65
C LEU A 116 -1.74 18.27 0.43
N LEU A 117 -2.23 18.51 -0.79
CA LEU A 117 -1.49 18.13 -1.99
C LEU A 117 -0.20 18.96 -2.06
N LEU A 118 0.93 18.30 -1.81
CA LEU A 118 2.24 18.84 -2.18
C LEU A 118 2.20 19.06 -3.69
N THR A 119 2.39 20.31 -4.10
CA THR A 119 2.49 20.66 -5.52
C THR A 119 3.93 20.47 -5.97
N GLY A 120 4.09 20.05 -7.22
CA GLY A 120 5.38 19.93 -7.88
C GLY A 120 5.20 20.17 -9.37
N GLU A 121 6.20 20.78 -10.00
CA GLU A 121 6.26 20.88 -11.46
C GLU A 121 6.68 19.52 -12.04
N PRO A 122 6.07 19.03 -13.13
CA PRO A 122 6.53 17.80 -13.78
C PRO A 122 7.99 17.95 -14.24
N PRO A 123 8.80 16.88 -14.18
CA PRO A 123 10.16 16.91 -14.69
C PRO A 123 10.15 17.18 -16.20
N PRO A 124 11.14 17.90 -16.75
CA PRO A 124 11.23 18.08 -18.19
C PRO A 124 11.35 16.74 -18.93
N PRO A 125 10.87 16.62 -20.19
CA PRO A 125 10.97 15.39 -20.97
C PRO A 125 12.41 14.88 -21.06
N GLY A 126 12.60 13.57 -20.88
CA GLY A 126 13.92 12.92 -20.98
C GLY A 126 14.75 12.88 -19.70
N TRP A 127 14.35 13.58 -18.63
CA TRP A 127 15.11 13.61 -17.37
C TRP A 127 15.16 12.25 -16.63
N PHE A 128 14.16 11.40 -16.87
CA PHE A 128 14.07 10.04 -16.31
C PHE A 128 13.99 8.97 -17.40
N ALA A 129 14.41 9.28 -18.62
CA ALA A 129 14.46 8.26 -19.66
C ALA A 129 15.46 7.17 -19.26
N PRO A 130 15.13 5.88 -19.42
CA PRO A 130 16.12 4.82 -19.22
C PRO A 130 17.31 5.08 -20.15
N GLU A 131 18.53 4.89 -19.64
CA GLU A 131 19.76 4.95 -20.45
C GLU A 131 19.54 4.12 -21.73
N PRO A 132 19.87 4.65 -22.92
CA PRO A 132 19.72 3.87 -24.14
C PRO A 132 20.59 2.63 -24.00
N THR A 133 19.96 1.45 -23.98
CA THR A 133 20.67 0.17 -24.00
C THR A 133 21.62 0.19 -25.19
N SER A 134 22.91 0.35 -24.93
CA SER A 134 23.95 0.23 -25.94
C SER A 134 23.91 -1.22 -26.43
N ALA A 135 23.20 -1.46 -27.53
CA ALA A 135 23.26 -2.72 -28.25
C ALA A 135 24.74 -2.90 -28.65
N SER A 136 25.42 -3.82 -27.95
CA SER A 136 26.75 -4.25 -28.36
C SER A 136 26.64 -4.70 -29.81
N SER A 137 27.32 -3.97 -30.68
CA SER A 137 27.47 -4.36 -32.07
C SER A 137 28.47 -5.51 -32.09
N ASP A 138 28.00 -6.71 -31.76
CA ASP A 138 28.72 -7.94 -32.06
C ASP A 138 28.63 -8.16 -33.57
N THR A 139 29.49 -7.44 -34.29
CA THR A 139 29.83 -7.79 -35.67
C THR A 139 30.76 -9.00 -35.62
N TRP A 140 30.21 -10.19 -35.81
CA TRP A 140 30.98 -11.35 -36.24
C TRP A 140 30.74 -11.59 -37.74
N THR A 141 31.83 -11.40 -38.49
CA THR A 141 32.20 -11.91 -39.84
C THR A 141 31.12 -12.23 -40.85
#